data_AF-A0A2C6C2A1-F1
#
_entry.id   AF-A0A2C6C2A1-F1
#
_cell.length_a   1.000
_cell.length_b   1.000
_cell.length_c   1.000
_cell.angle_alpha   90.00
_cell.angle_beta   90.00
_cell.angle_gamma   90.00
#
_symmetry.space_group_name_H-M   'P 1'
#
loop_
_entity.id
_entity.type
_entity.pdbx_description
1 polymer ?
#
loop_
_entity_poly.entity_id
_entity_poly.type
_entity_poly.pdbx_seq_one_letter_code
_entity_poly.pdbx_strand_id
1 'polypeptide(L)'
;MKYEYCGILLGDDIKDIINKFDISKIEYEKDLKYLSFKLGKISQKTNLECFFSIPIKTGKVIYIIIFDENFKLFNELEIWQELTDEIKEKYELYYDEDDDNIYLSKKYKYLKIGVDEGYGRIEGFKDYKERIFSFIFDAQEDVRWILQQDKITNYLECKNLQDIYNSLYDSKTLYVNIEKRKIYGQLDNYKFTFDLLTRDIKSIQNLETEEFEKIYLE
;
A
#
# COMPACT_ATOMS: atom_id res chain seq x y z
N MET A 1 4.99 -5.39 18.55
CA MET A 1 5.97 -4.82 17.61
C MET A 1 5.38 -3.55 17.00
N LYS A 2 6.19 -2.51 16.76
CA LYS A 2 5.78 -1.39 15.92
C LYS A 2 6.19 -1.73 14.48
N TYR A 3 5.21 -1.83 13.58
CA TYR A 3 5.45 -2.08 12.15
C TYR A 3 5.82 -0.74 11.50
N GLU A 4 7.06 -0.30 11.75
CA GLU A 4 7.56 1.02 11.41
C GLU A 4 8.86 0.93 10.61
N TYR A 5 8.99 1.76 9.58
CA TYR A 5 10.22 1.95 8.83
C TYR A 5 10.35 3.40 8.35
N CYS A 6 11.54 4.00 8.50
CA CYS A 6 11.80 5.41 8.16
C CYS A 6 10.78 6.42 8.76
N GLY A 7 10.25 6.15 9.96
CA GLY A 7 9.26 7.02 10.62
C GLY A 7 7.86 6.96 9.99
N ILE A 8 7.57 5.90 9.24
CA ILE A 8 6.26 5.56 8.68
C ILE A 8 5.77 4.29 9.37
N LEU A 9 4.61 4.37 10.01
CA LEU A 9 3.95 3.24 10.65
C LEU A 9 2.85 2.68 9.75
N LEU A 10 2.70 1.35 9.82
CA LEU A 10 1.51 0.69 9.30
C LEU A 10 0.26 1.31 9.95
N GLY A 11 -0.65 1.80 9.12
CA GLY A 11 -1.87 2.50 9.53
C GLY A 11 -1.81 4.03 9.52
N ASP A 12 -0.64 4.64 9.29
CA ASP A 12 -0.50 6.10 9.16
C ASP A 12 -1.39 6.65 8.04
N ASP A 13 -2.02 7.81 8.26
CA ASP A 13 -2.84 8.46 7.25
C ASP A 13 -1.96 9.30 6.30
N ILE A 14 -2.23 9.23 5.00
CA ILE A 14 -1.51 10.00 3.98
C ILE A 14 -1.48 11.49 4.31
N LYS A 15 -2.54 12.06 4.89
CA LYS A 15 -2.57 13.48 5.25
C LYS A 15 -1.46 13.87 6.24
N ASP A 16 -1.04 12.93 7.09
CA ASP A 16 -0.06 13.16 8.15
C ASP A 16 1.37 12.95 7.65
N ILE A 17 1.55 12.20 6.54
CA ILE A 17 2.88 11.83 6.04
C ILE A 17 3.22 12.38 4.65
N ILE A 18 2.25 12.84 3.85
CA ILE A 18 2.50 13.25 2.45
C ILE A 18 3.55 14.37 2.34
N ASN A 19 3.56 15.30 3.29
CA ASN A 19 4.51 16.43 3.28
C ASN A 19 5.96 16.01 3.58
N LYS A 20 6.19 14.76 4.02
CA LYS A 20 7.54 14.19 4.20
C LYS A 20 8.14 13.71 2.87
N PHE A 21 7.34 13.61 1.81
CA PHE A 21 7.75 13.03 0.53
C PHE A 21 7.66 14.06 -0.60
N ASP A 22 8.62 13.94 -1.52
CA ASP A 22 8.51 14.61 -2.81
C ASP A 22 7.44 13.90 -3.64
N ILE A 23 6.55 14.67 -4.28
CA ILE A 23 5.50 14.18 -5.18
C ILE A 23 6.09 13.33 -6.30
N SER A 24 7.31 13.63 -6.76
CA SER A 24 8.01 12.84 -7.79
C SER A 24 8.28 11.38 -7.39
N LYS A 25 8.22 11.07 -6.09
CA LYS A 25 8.42 9.72 -5.54
C LYS A 25 7.12 8.95 -5.30
N ILE A 26 5.99 9.54 -5.66
CA ILE A 26 4.67 8.95 -5.49
C ILE A 26 4.15 8.51 -6.84
N GLU A 27 3.81 7.23 -6.95
CA GLU A 27 3.30 6.62 -8.18
C GLU A 27 1.88 6.09 -7.95
N TYR A 28 0.97 6.30 -8.89
CA TYR A 28 -0.38 5.73 -8.81
C TYR A 28 -0.44 4.42 -9.58
N GLU A 29 -0.52 3.32 -8.84
CA GLU A 29 -0.72 1.97 -9.36
C GLU A 29 -2.18 1.77 -9.76
N LYS A 30 -2.49 2.09 -11.02
CA LYS A 30 -3.86 2.18 -11.53
C LYS A 30 -4.65 0.88 -11.37
N ASP A 31 -4.01 -0.28 -11.53
CA ASP A 31 -4.70 -1.57 -11.48
C ASP A 31 -5.03 -1.97 -10.03
N LEU A 32 -4.15 -1.64 -9.10
CA LEU A 32 -4.31 -1.96 -7.69
C LEU A 32 -5.03 -0.86 -6.89
N LYS A 33 -5.20 0.33 -7.48
CA LYS A 33 -5.76 1.53 -6.83
C LYS A 33 -4.97 1.96 -5.59
N TYR A 34 -3.64 1.80 -5.66
CA TYR A 34 -2.69 2.23 -4.63
C TYR A 34 -1.86 3.42 -5.07
N LEU A 35 -1.44 4.21 -4.10
CA LEU A 35 -0.28 5.08 -4.20
C LEU A 35 0.93 4.33 -3.66
N SER A 36 1.97 4.17 -4.47
CA SER A 36 3.27 3.66 -4.06
C SER A 36 4.20 4.82 -3.73
N PHE A 37 4.90 4.74 -2.61
CA PHE A 37 5.82 5.77 -2.12
C PHE A 37 7.24 5.21 -2.03
N LYS A 38 8.11 5.69 -2.91
CA LYS A 38 9.52 5.29 -2.96
C LYS A 38 10.32 5.96 -1.84
N LEU A 39 11.04 5.17 -1.04
CA LEU A 39 11.74 5.65 0.16
C LEU A 39 13.20 6.09 -0.11
N GLY A 40 13.74 5.90 -1.31
CA GLY A 40 15.14 6.21 -1.65
C GLY A 40 16.16 5.23 -1.06
N LYS A 41 15.70 4.09 -0.53
CA LYS A 41 16.52 3.07 0.12
C LYS A 41 16.62 1.85 -0.78
N ILE A 42 17.74 1.71 -1.48
CA ILE A 42 17.93 0.72 -2.54
C ILE A 42 18.86 -0.38 -2.04
N SER A 43 18.47 -1.64 -2.21
CA SER A 43 19.35 -2.79 -1.96
C SER A 43 20.52 -2.79 -2.93
N GLN A 44 21.73 -2.99 -2.42
CA GLN A 44 22.93 -3.04 -3.25
C GLN A 44 22.97 -4.29 -4.13
N LYS A 45 22.45 -5.42 -3.61
CA LYS A 45 22.46 -6.70 -4.32
C LYS A 45 21.38 -6.82 -5.40
N THR A 46 20.20 -6.26 -5.19
CA THR A 46 19.05 -6.44 -6.11
C THR A 46 18.63 -5.19 -6.86
N ASN A 47 19.16 -4.02 -6.48
CA ASN A 47 18.73 -2.72 -6.99
C ASN A 47 17.22 -2.44 -6.77
N LEU A 48 16.58 -3.14 -5.84
CA LEU A 48 15.20 -2.91 -5.46
C LEU A 48 15.11 -1.81 -4.41
N GLU A 49 14.10 -0.96 -4.56
CA GLU A 49 13.86 0.17 -3.67
C GLU A 49 12.80 -0.18 -2.63
N CYS A 50 13.04 0.19 -1.37
CA CYS A 50 12.03 0.10 -0.32
C CYS A 50 10.87 1.06 -0.63
N PHE A 51 9.65 0.61 -0.42
CA PHE A 51 8.47 1.44 -0.61
C PHE A 51 7.36 1.08 0.38
N PHE A 52 6.36 1.94 0.46
CA PHE A 52 5.10 1.61 1.11
C PHE A 52 3.93 1.97 0.21
N SER A 53 2.78 1.35 0.45
CA SER A 53 1.58 1.53 -0.35
C SER A 53 0.41 2.02 0.48
N ILE A 54 -0.35 2.92 -0.13
CA ILE A 54 -1.55 3.54 0.42
C ILE A 54 -2.72 3.36 -0.55
N PRO A 55 -3.84 2.75 -0.16
CA PRO A 55 -5.05 2.69 -0.97
C PRO A 55 -5.73 4.02 -1.10
N ILE A 56 -6.20 4.36 -2.28
CA ILE A 56 -7.01 5.57 -2.47
C ILE A 56 -8.31 5.49 -1.65
N LYS A 57 -8.84 4.28 -1.42
CA LYS A 57 -10.06 4.02 -0.64
C LYS A 57 -9.93 4.46 0.82
N THR A 58 -8.84 4.06 1.47
CA THR A 58 -8.64 4.25 2.91
C THR A 58 -7.73 5.44 3.21
N GLY A 59 -6.78 5.69 2.30
CA GLY A 59 -5.58 6.52 2.41
C GLY A 59 -4.78 6.32 3.69
N LYS A 60 -4.71 5.06 4.14
CA LYS A 60 -3.83 4.63 5.21
C LYS A 60 -2.71 3.76 4.65
N VAL A 61 -1.54 3.77 5.29
CA VAL A 61 -0.45 2.84 4.99
C VAL A 61 -0.88 1.42 5.34
N ILE A 62 -0.85 0.51 4.38
CA ILE A 62 -1.24 -0.89 4.60
C ILE A 62 -0.16 -1.89 4.20
N TYR A 63 0.88 -1.41 3.55
CA TYR A 63 1.94 -2.26 3.06
C TYR A 63 3.26 -1.50 3.12
N ILE A 64 4.29 -2.11 3.69
CA ILE A 64 5.66 -1.58 3.72
C ILE A 64 6.58 -2.74 3.35
N ILE A 65 7.46 -2.53 2.38
CA ILE A 65 8.49 -3.52 2.00
C ILE A 65 9.88 -2.91 2.16
N ILE A 66 10.77 -3.69 2.77
CA ILE A 66 12.08 -3.26 3.22
C ILE A 66 13.14 -4.19 2.64
N PHE A 67 14.01 -3.62 1.82
CA PHE A 67 15.20 -4.25 1.25
C PHE A 67 16.50 -3.60 1.76
N ASP A 68 16.43 -2.66 2.71
CA ASP A 68 17.59 -1.95 3.26
C ASP A 68 18.43 -2.89 4.13
N GLU A 69 19.64 -3.19 3.66
CA GLU A 69 20.60 -4.07 4.32
C GLU A 69 21.07 -3.54 5.68
N ASN A 70 20.87 -2.24 5.96
CA ASN A 70 21.19 -1.65 7.26
C ASN A 70 20.04 -1.77 8.27
N PHE A 71 18.84 -2.17 7.82
CA PHE A 71 17.68 -2.33 8.69
C PHE A 71 17.77 -3.63 9.48
N LYS A 72 17.59 -3.53 10.80
CA LYS A 72 17.56 -4.69 11.71
C LYS A 72 16.17 -4.86 12.30
N LEU A 73 15.46 -5.89 11.86
CA LEU A 73 14.18 -6.24 12.44
C LEU A 73 14.41 -6.83 13.85
N PHE A 74 13.68 -6.32 14.85
CA PHE A 74 13.88 -6.65 16.27
C PHE A 74 15.29 -6.37 16.81
N ASN A 75 16.07 -5.52 16.13
CA ASN A 75 17.50 -5.29 16.39
C ASN A 75 18.39 -6.54 16.24
N GLU A 76 17.91 -7.59 15.54
CA GLU A 76 18.66 -8.85 15.39
C GLU A 76 18.61 -9.45 13.99
N LEU A 77 17.47 -9.40 13.30
CA LEU A 77 17.34 -10.00 11.97
C LEU A 77 17.76 -9.01 10.89
N GLU A 78 18.65 -9.45 10.02
CA GLU A 78 19.23 -8.63 8.95
C GLU A 78 18.87 -9.19 7.57
N ILE A 79 18.82 -8.32 6.57
CA ILE A 79 18.74 -8.76 5.17
C ILE A 79 20.02 -9.53 4.82
N TRP A 80 19.87 -10.61 4.06
CA TRP A 80 20.86 -11.61 3.65
C TRP A 80 21.36 -12.56 4.74
N GLN A 81 20.84 -12.46 5.96
CA GLN A 81 21.06 -13.46 7.00
C GLN A 81 20.42 -14.80 6.57
N GLU A 82 21.11 -15.91 6.84
CA GLU A 82 20.56 -17.26 6.66
C GLU A 82 19.32 -17.46 7.55
N LEU A 83 18.21 -17.93 6.96
CA LEU A 83 16.97 -18.18 7.68
C LEU A 83 17.00 -19.60 8.29
N THR A 84 17.58 -19.71 9.47
CA THR A 84 17.72 -20.98 10.18
C THR A 84 16.41 -21.44 10.83
N ASP A 85 16.31 -22.74 11.13
CA ASP A 85 15.16 -23.30 11.85
C ASP A 85 14.95 -22.64 13.23
N GLU A 86 16.03 -22.26 13.92
CA GLU A 86 15.95 -21.53 15.19
C GLU A 86 15.24 -20.18 15.03
N ILE A 87 15.50 -19.43 13.94
CA ILE A 87 14.81 -18.19 13.64
C ILE A 87 13.34 -18.48 13.32
N LYS A 88 13.07 -19.50 12.49
CA LYS A 88 11.70 -19.89 12.14
C LYS A 88 10.88 -20.25 13.37
N GLU A 89 11.43 -21.03 14.30
CA GLU A 89 10.77 -21.38 15.56
C GLU A 89 10.56 -20.16 16.46
N LYS A 90 11.59 -19.35 16.68
CA LYS A 90 11.53 -18.15 17.55
C LYS A 90 10.47 -17.14 17.13
N TYR A 91 10.27 -17.02 15.82
CA TYR A 91 9.32 -16.08 15.19
C TYR A 91 8.02 -16.76 14.73
N GLU A 92 7.87 -18.06 15.02
CA GLU A 92 6.72 -18.88 14.62
C GLU A 92 6.39 -18.73 13.13
N LEU A 93 7.43 -18.82 12.30
CA LEU A 93 7.33 -18.68 10.86
C LEU A 93 6.80 -19.95 10.22
N TYR A 94 5.93 -19.78 9.23
CA TYR A 94 5.44 -20.85 8.36
C TYR A 94 5.43 -20.36 6.92
N TYR A 95 5.70 -21.27 5.99
CA TYR A 95 5.73 -20.96 4.57
C TYR A 95 4.34 -20.57 4.09
N ASP A 96 4.25 -19.54 3.25
CA ASP A 96 3.02 -19.14 2.58
C ASP A 96 2.77 -20.07 1.39
N GLU A 97 1.71 -20.87 1.44
CA GLU A 97 1.39 -21.81 0.35
C GLU A 97 0.91 -21.09 -0.92
N ASP A 98 0.49 -19.83 -0.80
CA ASP A 98 -0.05 -19.03 -1.90
C ASP A 98 1.01 -18.13 -2.56
N ASP A 99 2.14 -17.86 -1.89
CA ASP A 99 3.20 -16.97 -2.38
C ASP A 99 4.59 -17.59 -2.19
N ASP A 100 5.18 -18.00 -3.31
CA ASP A 100 6.49 -18.64 -3.31
C ASP A 100 7.55 -17.70 -2.71
N ASN A 101 8.41 -18.24 -1.84
CA ASN A 101 9.47 -17.50 -1.15
C ASN A 101 8.98 -16.53 -0.06
N ILE A 102 7.76 -16.69 0.46
CA ILE A 102 7.30 -15.92 1.60
C ILE A 102 7.12 -16.82 2.83
N TYR A 103 7.57 -16.32 3.99
CA TYR A 103 7.21 -16.85 5.29
C TYR A 103 6.31 -15.85 6.03
N LEU A 104 5.22 -16.35 6.60
CA LEU A 104 4.30 -15.61 7.48
C LEU A 104 4.64 -15.89 8.95
N SER A 105 4.30 -14.98 9.86
CA SER A 105 4.49 -15.17 11.30
C SER A 105 3.17 -15.35 12.06
N LYS A 106 3.03 -16.46 12.81
CA LYS A 106 1.88 -16.62 13.74
C LYS A 106 1.97 -15.66 14.92
N LYS A 107 3.19 -15.32 15.33
CA LYS A 107 3.49 -14.42 16.45
C LYS A 107 3.25 -12.95 16.14
N TYR A 108 3.53 -12.54 14.90
CA TYR A 108 3.43 -11.15 14.46
C TYR A 108 2.52 -11.05 13.24
N LYS A 109 1.24 -10.74 13.49
CA LYS A 109 0.14 -10.74 12.49
C LYS A 109 0.49 -10.17 11.12
N TYR A 110 1.20 -9.04 11.05
CA TYR A 110 1.48 -8.35 9.78
C TYR A 110 2.89 -8.59 9.26
N LEU A 111 3.69 -9.42 9.92
CA LEU A 111 5.05 -9.70 9.50
C LEU A 111 5.06 -10.81 8.45
N LYS A 112 5.62 -10.49 7.29
CA LYS A 112 6.08 -11.47 6.30
C LYS A 112 7.58 -11.31 6.05
N ILE A 113 8.24 -12.41 5.73
CA ILE A 113 9.67 -12.46 5.40
C ILE A 113 9.78 -13.02 3.98
N GLY A 114 10.28 -12.21 3.06
CA GLY A 114 10.66 -12.70 1.74
C GLY A 114 12.02 -13.36 1.81
N VAL A 115 12.20 -14.46 1.08
CA VAL A 115 13.45 -15.23 1.06
C VAL A 115 14.05 -15.36 -0.34
N ASP A 116 15.36 -15.53 -0.40
CA ASP A 116 16.05 -16.09 -1.56
C ASP A 116 16.46 -17.53 -1.21
N GLU A 117 16.05 -18.51 -2.00
CA GLU A 117 16.33 -19.93 -1.77
C GLU A 117 17.78 -20.34 -2.10
N GLY A 118 18.61 -19.44 -2.63
CA GLY A 118 20.00 -19.75 -2.98
C GLY A 118 20.16 -20.58 -4.26
N TYR A 119 19.23 -20.45 -5.21
CA TYR A 119 19.33 -21.08 -6.55
C TYR A 119 20.26 -20.34 -7.53
N GLY A 120 20.94 -19.26 -7.08
CA GLY A 120 21.86 -18.49 -7.92
C GLY A 120 21.24 -17.28 -8.60
N ARG A 121 20.07 -16.81 -8.14
CA ARG A 121 19.50 -15.51 -8.57
C ARG A 121 20.43 -14.36 -8.20
N ILE A 122 21.07 -14.46 -7.03
CA ILE A 122 22.09 -13.53 -6.55
C ILE A 122 23.46 -14.16 -6.71
N GLU A 123 24.42 -13.37 -7.21
CA GLU A 123 25.81 -13.82 -7.35
C GLU A 123 26.37 -14.25 -5.99
N GLY A 124 26.94 -15.46 -5.94
CA GLY A 124 27.48 -16.07 -4.75
C GLY A 124 26.49 -16.92 -3.94
N PHE A 125 25.18 -16.89 -4.22
CA PHE A 125 24.18 -17.71 -3.52
C PHE A 125 23.77 -18.92 -4.36
N LYS A 126 24.61 -19.96 -4.37
CA LYS A 126 24.37 -21.23 -5.09
C LYS A 126 24.54 -22.44 -4.16
N ASP A 127 23.99 -22.32 -2.98
CA ASP A 127 24.18 -23.26 -1.87
C ASP A 127 22.87 -23.77 -1.29
N TYR A 128 21.73 -23.46 -1.92
CA TYR A 128 20.39 -23.92 -1.51
C TYR A 128 20.02 -23.53 -0.07
N LYS A 129 20.64 -22.46 0.43
CA LYS A 129 20.35 -21.90 1.75
C LYS A 129 19.42 -20.71 1.60
N GLU A 130 18.29 -20.81 2.28
CA GLU A 130 17.35 -19.69 2.40
C GLU A 130 17.99 -18.52 3.14
N ARG A 131 17.85 -17.33 2.58
CA ARG A 131 18.30 -16.08 3.20
C ARG A 131 17.17 -15.08 3.20
N ILE A 132 17.09 -14.30 4.28
CA ILE A 132 16.16 -13.18 4.38
C ILE A 132 16.46 -12.21 3.24
N PHE A 133 15.53 -12.02 2.33
CA PHE A 133 15.65 -11.11 1.21
C PHE A 133 14.92 -9.79 1.47
N SER A 134 13.79 -9.84 2.16
CA SER A 134 13.02 -8.66 2.51
C SER A 134 12.24 -8.85 3.80
N PHE A 135 11.93 -7.73 4.47
CA PHE A 135 10.89 -7.68 5.47
C PHE A 135 9.68 -6.97 4.90
N ILE A 136 8.50 -7.52 5.15
CA ILE A 136 7.24 -6.98 4.65
C ILE A 136 6.30 -6.82 5.83
N PHE A 137 5.73 -5.62 5.96
CA PHE A 137 4.62 -5.35 6.87
C PHE A 137 3.35 -5.22 6.05
N ASP A 138 2.44 -6.18 6.17
CA ASP A 138 1.29 -6.32 5.29
C ASP A 138 -0.01 -6.40 6.10
N ALA A 139 -0.83 -5.35 6.01
CA ALA A 139 -2.17 -5.25 6.56
C ALA A 139 -3.25 -5.19 5.46
N GLN A 140 -2.95 -5.67 4.25
CA GLN A 140 -3.93 -5.68 3.15
C GLN A 140 -5.20 -6.46 3.49
N GLU A 141 -5.11 -7.52 4.29
CA GLU A 141 -6.28 -8.32 4.72
C GLU A 141 -7.25 -7.55 5.60
N ASP A 142 -6.77 -6.53 6.32
CA ASP A 142 -7.65 -5.68 7.14
C ASP A 142 -8.47 -4.71 6.28
N VAL A 143 -8.07 -4.52 5.02
CA VAL A 143 -8.82 -3.70 4.09
C VAL A 143 -9.85 -4.54 3.36
N ARG A 144 -11.12 -4.18 3.55
CA ARG A 144 -12.22 -4.83 2.84
C ARG A 144 -12.29 -4.29 1.41
N TRP A 145 -11.71 -5.04 0.47
CA TRP A 145 -11.57 -4.66 -0.95
C TRP A 145 -12.86 -4.77 -1.76
N ILE A 146 -13.56 -5.91 -1.73
CA ILE A 146 -14.47 -6.32 -2.83
C ILE A 146 -15.95 -6.50 -2.39
N LEU A 147 -16.24 -6.65 -1.09
CA LEU A 147 -17.57 -7.14 -0.63
C LEU A 147 -18.41 -6.13 0.15
N GLN A 148 -18.21 -4.82 -0.05
CA GLN A 148 -19.08 -3.83 0.59
C GLN A 148 -20.02 -3.23 -0.45
N GLN A 149 -21.29 -3.11 -0.08
CA GLN A 149 -22.18 -2.20 -0.78
C GLN A 149 -21.75 -0.77 -0.46
N ASP A 150 -22.08 0.15 -1.36
CA ASP A 150 -21.96 1.57 -1.08
C ASP A 150 -22.77 1.94 0.16
N LYS A 151 -22.28 2.91 0.94
CA LYS A 151 -22.90 3.32 2.20
C LYS A 151 -24.22 4.05 1.95
N ILE A 152 -24.39 4.59 0.75
CA ILE A 152 -25.56 5.35 0.32
C ILE A 152 -25.99 4.88 -1.07
N THR A 153 -27.29 5.00 -1.36
CA THR A 153 -27.87 4.69 -2.67
C THR A 153 -27.91 5.92 -3.58
N ASN A 154 -28.22 7.09 -3.02
CA ASN A 154 -28.19 8.36 -3.74
C ASN A 154 -26.77 8.93 -3.75
N TYR A 155 -26.00 8.69 -4.82
CA TYR A 155 -24.62 9.17 -4.91
C TYR A 155 -24.50 10.69 -4.88
N LEU A 156 -25.55 11.46 -5.17
CA LEU A 156 -25.51 12.93 -5.07
C LEU A 156 -25.41 13.39 -3.62
N GLU A 157 -25.76 12.55 -2.64
CA GLU A 157 -25.59 12.81 -1.21
C GLU A 157 -24.20 12.46 -0.68
N CYS A 158 -23.30 11.96 -1.54
CA CYS A 158 -21.93 11.60 -1.19
C CYS A 158 -21.19 12.74 -0.48
N LYS A 159 -20.53 12.41 0.64
CA LYS A 159 -19.67 13.31 1.40
C LYS A 159 -18.22 12.85 1.39
N ASN A 160 -17.98 11.56 1.24
CA ASN A 160 -16.65 10.97 1.21
C ASN A 160 -16.57 9.87 0.14
N LEU A 161 -15.39 9.66 -0.44
CA LEU A 161 -15.12 8.63 -1.44
C LEU A 161 -15.65 7.24 -1.01
N GLN A 162 -15.50 6.90 0.27
CA GLN A 162 -15.96 5.62 0.80
C GLN A 162 -17.48 5.42 0.74
N ASP A 163 -18.26 6.49 0.58
CA ASP A 163 -19.71 6.39 0.53
C ASP A 163 -20.16 5.67 -0.75
N ILE A 164 -19.42 5.86 -1.86
CA ILE A 164 -19.75 5.37 -3.20
C ILE A 164 -18.59 4.63 -3.89
N TYR A 165 -17.60 4.19 -3.10
CA TYR A 165 -16.35 3.66 -3.65
C TYR A 165 -16.56 2.45 -4.55
N ASN A 166 -17.49 1.54 -4.22
CA ASN A 166 -17.65 0.30 -4.96
C ASN A 166 -18.29 0.57 -6.32
N SER A 167 -19.31 1.42 -6.39
CA SER A 167 -19.84 1.84 -7.70
C SER A 167 -18.75 2.52 -8.55
N LEU A 168 -17.93 3.40 -7.95
CA LEU A 168 -16.83 4.06 -8.67
C LEU A 168 -15.75 3.07 -9.13
N TYR A 169 -15.46 2.06 -8.31
CA TYR A 169 -14.52 0.99 -8.64
C TYR A 169 -15.05 0.13 -9.79
N ASP A 170 -16.30 -0.32 -9.71
CA ASP A 170 -16.96 -1.18 -10.70
C ASP A 170 -17.14 -0.47 -12.05
N SER A 171 -17.39 0.84 -12.03
CA SER A 171 -17.44 1.65 -13.25
C SER A 171 -16.06 1.82 -13.92
N LYS A 172 -14.96 1.47 -13.22
CA LYS A 172 -13.57 1.61 -13.69
C LYS A 172 -13.17 3.05 -14.01
N THR A 173 -13.85 4.03 -13.41
CA THR A 173 -13.63 5.47 -13.67
C THR A 173 -12.65 6.12 -12.70
N LEU A 174 -12.26 5.40 -11.63
CA LEU A 174 -11.33 5.92 -10.62
C LEU A 174 -9.94 6.23 -11.19
N TYR A 175 -9.58 7.51 -11.07
CA TYR A 175 -8.27 8.05 -11.47
C TYR A 175 -7.76 9.04 -10.42
N VAL A 176 -6.45 9.10 -10.23
CA VAL A 176 -5.80 10.01 -9.28
C VAL A 176 -4.91 11.00 -10.02
N ASN A 177 -5.02 12.27 -9.66
CA ASN A 177 -4.05 13.28 -10.00
C ASN A 177 -3.31 13.70 -8.72
N ILE A 178 -2.07 13.22 -8.57
CA ILE A 178 -1.25 13.41 -7.36
C ILE A 178 -0.87 14.88 -7.18
N GLU A 179 -0.46 15.57 -8.25
CA GLU A 179 -0.06 16.99 -8.21
C GLU A 179 -1.20 17.89 -7.72
N LYS A 180 -2.42 17.65 -8.24
CA LYS A 180 -3.62 18.37 -7.83
C LYS A 180 -4.22 17.83 -6.52
N ARG A 181 -3.65 16.76 -5.96
CA ARG A 181 -4.16 16.03 -4.79
C ARG A 181 -5.65 15.69 -4.92
N LYS A 182 -6.05 15.18 -6.08
CA LYS A 182 -7.45 14.87 -6.39
C LYS A 182 -7.64 13.43 -6.82
N ILE A 183 -8.75 12.85 -6.39
CA ILE A 183 -9.28 11.60 -6.90
C ILE A 183 -10.52 11.95 -7.73
N TYR A 184 -10.61 11.37 -8.91
CA TYR A 184 -11.74 11.53 -9.81
C TYR A 184 -12.44 10.20 -10.00
N GLY A 185 -13.74 10.26 -10.21
CA GLY A 185 -14.53 9.14 -10.69
C GLY A 185 -15.82 9.64 -11.32
N GLN A 186 -16.53 8.72 -11.96
CA GLN A 186 -17.75 9.03 -12.69
C GLN A 186 -18.77 7.91 -12.50
N LEU A 187 -20.01 8.31 -12.23
CA LEU A 187 -21.19 7.44 -12.24
C LEU A 187 -22.27 8.13 -13.06
N ASP A 188 -22.90 7.39 -13.97
CA ASP A 188 -23.87 7.92 -14.91
C ASP A 188 -23.33 9.20 -15.60
N ASN A 189 -24.08 10.30 -15.50
CA ASN A 189 -23.75 11.61 -16.05
C ASN A 189 -23.02 12.52 -15.05
N TYR A 190 -22.57 12.00 -13.90
CA TYR A 190 -21.94 12.81 -12.86
C TYR A 190 -20.46 12.49 -12.70
N LYS A 191 -19.65 13.55 -12.69
CA LYS A 191 -18.24 13.49 -12.34
C LYS A 191 -18.03 13.92 -10.89
N PHE A 192 -17.38 13.05 -10.13
CA PHE A 192 -17.02 13.26 -8.74
C PHE A 192 -15.55 13.66 -8.66
N THR A 193 -15.27 14.66 -7.84
CA THR A 193 -13.91 15.03 -7.47
C THR A 193 -13.79 14.96 -5.95
N PHE A 194 -12.81 14.23 -5.46
CA PHE A 194 -12.51 14.08 -4.04
C PHE A 194 -11.12 14.61 -3.73
N ASP A 195 -10.93 14.98 -2.47
CA ASP A 195 -9.63 15.25 -1.89
C ASP A 195 -8.80 13.98 -1.78
N LEU A 196 -7.52 14.01 -2.17
CA LEU A 196 -6.65 12.84 -2.01
C LEU A 196 -6.32 12.57 -0.54
N LEU A 197 -6.22 13.60 0.30
CA LEU A 197 -5.76 13.51 1.69
C LEU A 197 -6.86 13.17 2.67
N THR A 198 -8.07 13.68 2.45
CA THR A 198 -9.21 13.42 3.34
C THR A 198 -10.24 12.47 2.75
N ARG A 199 -10.21 12.27 1.42
CA ARG A 199 -11.23 11.54 0.65
C ARG A 199 -12.59 12.25 0.62
N ASP A 200 -12.68 13.47 1.15
CA ASP A 200 -13.93 14.22 1.15
C ASP A 200 -14.27 14.70 -0.25
N ILE A 201 -15.57 14.76 -0.54
CA ILE A 201 -16.06 15.29 -1.79
C ILE A 201 -15.66 16.77 -1.91
N LYS A 202 -15.15 17.15 -3.07
CA LYS A 202 -14.87 18.54 -3.45
C LYS A 202 -15.92 19.07 -4.40
N SER A 203 -16.35 18.25 -5.35
CA SER A 203 -17.40 18.65 -6.28
C SER A 203 -18.10 17.46 -6.92
N ILE A 204 -19.37 17.68 -7.28
CA ILE A 204 -20.16 16.83 -8.17
C ILE A 204 -20.59 17.69 -9.35
N GLN A 205 -20.21 17.28 -10.56
CA GLN A 205 -20.49 18.00 -11.80
C GLN A 205 -21.37 17.14 -12.71
N ASN A 206 -22.46 17.70 -13.21
CA ASN A 206 -23.26 17.10 -14.27
C ASN A 206 -22.53 17.30 -15.61
N LEU A 207 -22.25 16.21 -16.32
CA LEU A 207 -21.50 16.20 -17.57
C LEU A 207 -22.35 16.57 -18.79
N GLU A 208 -23.68 16.51 -18.69
CA GLU A 208 -24.59 16.94 -19.77
C GLU A 208 -24.83 18.44 -19.76
N THR A 209 -25.01 19.03 -18.56
CA THR A 209 -25.30 20.47 -18.40
C THR A 209 -24.06 21.30 -18.10
N GLU A 210 -22.94 20.64 -17.78
CA GLU A 210 -21.70 21.23 -17.24
C GLU A 210 -21.87 21.92 -15.87
N GLU A 211 -23.06 21.89 -15.28
CA GLU A 211 -23.36 22.52 -13.99
C GLU A 211 -22.80 21.74 -12.81
N PHE A 212 -22.42 22.47 -11.75
CA PHE A 212 -21.98 21.87 -10.50
C PHE A 212 -23.17 21.72 -9.55
N GLU A 213 -23.56 20.47 -9.29
CA GLU A 213 -24.58 20.14 -8.29
C GLU A 213 -24.10 20.49 -6.87
N LYS A 214 -22.82 20.28 -6.61
CA LYS A 214 -22.17 20.60 -5.33
C LYS A 214 -20.75 21.07 -5.53
N ILE A 215 -20.36 22.12 -4.82
CA ILE A 215 -18.99 22.58 -4.66
C ILE A 215 -18.74 22.80 -3.17
N TYR A 216 -17.69 22.17 -2.65
CA TYR A 216 -17.19 22.40 -1.32
C TYR A 216 -15.90 23.21 -1.45
N LEU A 217 -16.01 24.52 -1.19
CA LEU A 217 -14.87 25.40 -1.11
C LEU A 217 -14.17 25.14 0.23
N GLU A 218 -12.84 25.00 0.18
CA GLU A 218 -11.99 25.02 1.38
C GLU A 218 -11.88 26.43 1.97
#